data_AF-A0A8C2CP73-F1
#
_entry.id   AF-A0A8C2CP73-F1
#
_cell.length_a   1.000
_cell.length_b   1.000
_cell.length_c   1.000
_cell.angle_alpha   90.00
_cell.angle_beta   90.00
_cell.angle_gamma   90.00
#
_symmetry.space_group_name_H-M   'P 1'
#
loop_
_entity.id
_entity.type
_entity.pdbx_description
1 polymer ?
#
loop_
_entity_poly.entity_id
_entity_poly.type
_entity_poly.pdbx_seq_one_letter_code
_entity_poly.pdbx_strand_id
1 'polypeptide(L)'
;CRLRFAPHTGTTWMQEVVPLIVSEGDLTPVLTVPNWDRVPWLEEHRAILLNLEQRPSPRVFATHFHHHMMNESYFKTKPRVLYVMRNPKDVFTSSYHYYGMASYLVKPGTPDEFMEKFLDGKSMDFSSILHFIRANVSTKVRTEHACFI
;
A
#
# COMPACT_ATOMS: atom_id res chain seq x y z
N CYS A 1 -13.17 3.70 1.25
CA CYS A 1 -11.95 3.51 2.07
C CYS A 1 -10.75 3.44 1.13
N ARG A 2 -9.65 4.14 1.42
CA ARG A 2 -8.38 3.98 0.70
C ARG A 2 -7.32 3.46 1.66
N LEU A 3 -6.66 2.39 1.29
CA LEU A 3 -5.59 1.79 2.07
C LEU A 3 -4.26 2.30 1.49
N ARG A 4 -3.45 2.94 2.33
CA ARG A 4 -2.10 3.38 2.00
C ARG A 4 -1.09 2.45 2.62
N PHE A 5 -0.18 1.97 1.80
CA PHE A 5 0.86 1.05 2.21
C PHE A 5 2.20 1.63 1.86
N ALA A 6 3.17 1.54 2.78
CA ALA A 6 4.54 1.47 2.32
C ALA A 6 4.76 0.08 1.66
N PRO A 7 5.59 -0.03 0.62
CA PRO A 7 5.92 -1.32 0.04
C PRO A 7 6.39 -2.34 1.10
N HIS A 8 5.98 -3.60 0.92
CA HIS A 8 6.37 -4.73 1.77
C HIS A 8 6.00 -4.63 3.27
N THR A 9 5.03 -3.78 3.65
CA THR A 9 4.55 -3.68 5.04
C THR A 9 3.34 -4.56 5.38
N GLY A 10 3.02 -5.55 4.54
CA GLY A 10 1.88 -6.46 4.77
C GLY A 10 0.61 -6.11 3.99
N THR A 11 0.74 -5.49 2.81
CA THR A 11 -0.41 -5.12 1.97
C THR A 11 -1.34 -6.28 1.67
N THR A 12 -0.79 -7.45 1.31
CA THR A 12 -1.60 -8.65 1.01
C THR A 12 -2.50 -9.02 2.17
N TRP A 13 -1.99 -8.98 3.40
CA TRP A 13 -2.79 -9.31 4.59
C TRP A 13 -3.94 -8.32 4.78
N MET A 14 -3.68 -7.03 4.57
CA MET A 14 -4.69 -5.99 4.70
C MET A 14 -5.71 -5.99 3.54
N GLN A 15 -5.32 -6.44 2.35
CA GLN A 15 -6.24 -6.71 1.24
C GLN A 15 -7.17 -7.91 1.53
N GLU A 16 -6.85 -8.76 2.50
CA GLU A 16 -7.75 -9.81 2.99
C GLU A 16 -8.60 -9.34 4.17
N VAL A 17 -8.00 -8.69 5.17
CA VAL A 17 -8.69 -8.28 6.40
C VAL A 17 -9.74 -7.19 6.15
N VAL A 18 -9.40 -6.15 5.37
CA VAL A 18 -10.30 -5.00 5.21
C VAL A 18 -11.60 -5.37 4.48
N PRO A 19 -11.59 -6.16 3.39
CA PRO A 19 -12.82 -6.61 2.76
C PRO A 19 -13.73 -7.41 3.69
N LEU A 20 -13.17 -8.25 4.56
CA LEU A 20 -13.97 -8.99 5.55
C LEU A 20 -14.66 -8.05 6.54
N ILE A 21 -13.99 -7.01 7.02
CA ILE A 21 -14.59 -6.00 7.89
C ILE A 21 -15.71 -5.25 7.16
N VAL A 22 -15.48 -4.92 5.88
CA VAL A 22 -16.44 -4.17 5.05
C VAL A 22 -17.67 -5.02 4.68
N SER A 23 -17.49 -6.32 4.50
CA SER A 23 -18.54 -7.29 4.20
C SER A 23 -19.15 -7.94 5.44
N GLU A 24 -18.91 -7.37 6.63
CA GLU A 24 -19.47 -7.85 7.91
C GLU A 24 -19.17 -9.34 8.19
N GLY A 25 -18.01 -9.83 7.75
CA GLY A 25 -17.57 -11.21 7.92
C GLY A 25 -17.95 -12.17 6.79
N ASP A 26 -18.60 -11.72 5.72
CA ASP A 26 -18.86 -12.57 4.55
C ASP A 26 -17.54 -12.97 3.83
N LEU A 27 -17.26 -14.27 3.81
CA LEU A 27 -16.07 -14.86 3.20
C LEU A 27 -16.20 -15.01 1.68
N THR A 28 -17.41 -14.91 1.12
CA THR A 28 -17.67 -15.17 -0.30
C THR A 28 -16.75 -14.36 -1.22
N PRO A 29 -16.57 -13.03 -1.05
CA PRO A 29 -15.69 -12.24 -1.91
C PRO A 29 -14.21 -12.60 -1.75
N VAL A 30 -13.81 -13.08 -0.57
CA VAL A 30 -12.44 -13.49 -0.29
C VAL A 30 -12.09 -14.80 -0.99
N LEU A 31 -13.03 -15.73 -1.03
CA LEU A 31 -12.84 -17.06 -1.62
C LEU A 31 -13.03 -17.08 -3.14
N THR A 32 -13.82 -16.15 -3.70
CA THR A 32 -14.21 -16.17 -5.13
C THR A 32 -13.47 -15.15 -5.99
N VAL A 33 -13.04 -14.02 -5.41
CA VAL A 33 -12.41 -12.93 -6.17
C VAL A 33 -10.95 -12.80 -5.73
N PRO A 34 -9.98 -12.76 -6.67
CA PRO A 34 -8.58 -12.49 -6.34
C PRO A 34 -8.40 -11.17 -5.59
N ASN A 35 -7.43 -11.13 -4.68
CA ASN A 35 -7.19 -9.97 -3.81
C ASN A 35 -6.94 -8.66 -4.59
N TRP A 36 -6.19 -8.73 -5.71
CA TRP A 36 -5.88 -7.59 -6.58
C TRP A 36 -7.09 -7.10 -7.40
N ASP A 37 -8.14 -7.91 -7.55
CA ASP A 37 -9.42 -7.45 -8.10
C ASP A 37 -10.29 -6.88 -6.99
N ARG A 38 -10.29 -7.50 -5.81
CA ARG A 38 -11.10 -7.07 -4.67
C ARG A 38 -10.67 -5.70 -4.15
N VAL A 39 -9.37 -5.52 -3.94
CA VAL A 39 -8.75 -4.28 -3.47
C VAL A 39 -7.64 -3.89 -4.45
N PRO A 40 -8.00 -3.29 -5.60
CA PRO A 40 -7.04 -3.00 -6.66
C PRO A 40 -6.11 -1.86 -6.28
N TRP A 41 -4.90 -1.92 -6.83
CA TRP A 41 -3.90 -0.87 -6.78
C TRP A 41 -4.27 0.28 -7.71
N LEU A 42 -4.20 1.51 -7.22
CA LEU A 42 -4.49 2.69 -8.04
C LEU A 42 -3.42 2.96 -9.11
N GLU A 43 -2.21 2.46 -8.88
CA GLU A 43 -1.03 2.63 -9.72
C GLU A 43 -0.98 1.67 -10.90
N GLU A 44 -1.71 0.55 -10.82
CA GLU A 44 -1.66 -0.47 -11.85
C GLU A 44 -2.69 -0.23 -12.96
N HIS A 45 -2.35 -0.64 -14.18
CA HIS A 45 -3.25 -0.63 -15.34
C HIS A 45 -4.58 -1.36 -15.03
N ARG A 46 -4.57 -2.33 -14.11
CA ARG A 46 -5.75 -3.06 -13.69
C ARG A 46 -6.86 -2.15 -13.13
N ALA A 47 -6.52 -1.02 -12.52
CA ALA A 47 -7.51 -0.02 -12.09
C ALA A 47 -8.36 0.51 -13.25
N ILE A 48 -7.75 0.72 -14.41
CA ILE A 48 -8.44 1.21 -15.62
C ILE A 48 -9.41 0.13 -16.12
N LEU A 49 -8.97 -1.12 -16.16
CA LEU A 49 -9.77 -2.26 -16.64
C LEU A 49 -11.00 -2.52 -15.76
N LEU A 50 -10.87 -2.34 -14.44
CA LEU A 50 -11.95 -2.58 -13.48
C LEU A 50 -12.94 -1.41 -13.33
N ASN A 51 -12.70 -0.29 -14.04
CA ASN A 51 -13.52 0.90 -14.03
C ASN A 51 -13.95 1.32 -12.60
N LEU A 52 -12.96 1.60 -11.74
CA LEU A 52 -13.13 1.77 -10.29
C LEU A 52 -14.18 2.82 -9.87
N GLU A 53 -14.48 3.77 -10.75
CA GLU A 53 -15.49 4.80 -10.50
C GLU A 53 -16.90 4.22 -10.44
N GLN A 54 -17.19 3.19 -11.24
CA GLN A 54 -18.51 2.55 -11.35
C GLN A 54 -18.75 1.48 -10.28
N ARG A 55 -17.76 1.14 -9.45
CA ARG A 55 -17.94 0.15 -8.40
C ARG A 55 -18.95 0.60 -7.35
N PRO A 56 -19.78 -0.33 -6.82
CA PRO A 56 -20.68 -0.03 -5.72
C PRO A 56 -19.90 0.38 -4.47
N SER A 57 -20.49 1.26 -3.67
CA SER A 57 -19.94 1.62 -2.36
C SER A 57 -20.39 0.60 -1.31
N PRO A 58 -19.54 0.31 -0.29
CA PRO A 58 -18.24 0.93 0.00
C PRO A 58 -17.09 0.41 -0.88
N ARG A 59 -16.34 1.35 -1.47
CA ARG A 59 -15.17 1.04 -2.33
C ARG A 59 -13.89 0.96 -1.51
N VAL A 60 -13.04 -0.04 -1.77
CA VAL A 60 -11.74 -0.24 -1.12
C VAL A 60 -10.64 -0.30 -2.19
N PHE A 61 -9.58 0.49 -2.01
CA PHE A 61 -8.46 0.58 -2.94
C PHE A 61 -7.13 0.56 -2.19
N ALA A 62 -6.07 0.02 -2.80
CA ALA A 62 -4.70 0.07 -2.29
C ALA A 62 -3.88 1.11 -3.07
N THR A 63 -2.91 1.74 -2.41
CA THR A 63 -2.01 2.70 -3.07
C THR A 63 -0.70 2.87 -2.28
N HIS A 64 0.40 3.03 -3.02
CA HIS A 64 1.71 3.48 -2.57
C HIS A 64 1.92 4.99 -2.73
N PHE A 65 1.02 5.69 -3.43
CA PHE A 65 1.10 7.12 -3.61
C PHE A 65 1.22 7.87 -2.29
N HIS A 66 2.00 8.95 -2.32
CA HIS A 66 2.09 9.91 -1.22
C HIS A 66 0.88 10.85 -1.21
N HIS A 67 0.68 11.58 -0.12
CA HIS A 67 -0.47 12.46 0.04
C HIS A 67 -0.57 13.51 -1.07
N HIS A 68 0.58 14.09 -1.45
CA HIS A 68 0.68 15.11 -2.50
C HIS A 68 0.53 14.57 -3.93
N MET A 69 0.55 13.25 -4.13
CA MET A 69 0.38 12.62 -5.45
C MET A 69 -1.09 12.32 -5.77
N MET A 70 -2.02 12.56 -4.83
CA MET A 70 -3.43 12.26 -5.04
C MET A 70 -4.10 13.29 -5.95
N ASN A 71 -5.15 12.85 -6.65
CA ASN A 71 -5.98 13.73 -7.45
C ASN A 71 -6.81 14.71 -6.61
N GLU A 72 -7.30 15.80 -7.22
CA GLU A 72 -8.14 16.79 -6.53
C GLU A 72 -9.39 16.19 -5.88
N SER A 73 -9.99 15.19 -6.53
CA SER A 73 -11.17 14.49 -6.03
C SER A 73 -10.94 13.90 -4.64
N TYR A 74 -9.75 13.34 -4.38
CA TYR A 74 -9.38 12.85 -3.05
C TYR A 74 -9.50 13.92 -1.96
N PHE A 75 -9.03 15.15 -2.23
CA PHE A 75 -9.07 16.24 -1.26
C PHE A 75 -10.48 16.78 -1.03
N LYS A 76 -11.37 16.66 -2.02
CA LYS A 76 -12.79 17.03 -1.93
C LYS A 76 -13.58 15.98 -1.15
N THR A 77 -13.44 14.70 -1.50
CA THR A 77 -14.22 13.60 -0.92
C THR A 77 -13.75 13.20 0.48
N LYS A 78 -12.48 13.46 0.84
CA LYS A 78 -11.88 13.12 2.14
C LYS A 78 -12.18 11.68 2.58
N PRO A 79 -11.75 10.67 1.79
CA PRO A 79 -12.03 9.29 2.11
C PRO A 79 -11.33 8.87 3.40
N ARG A 80 -11.88 7.85 4.10
CA ARG A 80 -11.16 7.18 5.20
C ARG A 80 -9.88 6.56 4.66
N VAL A 81 -8.76 6.84 5.32
CA VAL A 81 -7.43 6.33 4.98
C VAL A 81 -6.89 5.45 6.08
N LEU A 82 -6.51 4.22 5.74
CA LEU A 82 -5.77 3.33 6.63
C LEU A 82 -4.32 3.33 6.17
N TYR A 83 -3.40 3.78 7.02
CA TYR A 83 -1.97 3.70 6.73
C TYR A 83 -1.36 2.49 7.41
N VAL A 84 -0.55 1.72 6.69
CA VAL A 84 0.07 0.50 7.20
C VAL A 84 1.59 0.55 7.10
N MET A 85 2.23 0.38 8.25
CA MET A 85 3.67 0.42 8.41
C MET A 85 4.20 -0.82 9.09
N ARG A 86 5.45 -1.12 8.76
CA ARG A 86 6.28 -2.13 9.39
C ARG A 86 7.65 -1.56 9.71
N ASN A 87 8.36 -2.16 10.66
CA ASN A 87 9.73 -1.81 10.98
C ASN A 87 10.59 -1.77 9.69
N PRO A 88 11.33 -0.68 9.41
CA PRO A 88 12.13 -0.54 8.19
C PRO A 88 13.17 -1.65 8.01
N LYS A 89 13.67 -2.26 9.09
CA LYS A 89 14.59 -3.41 9.02
C LYS A 89 13.92 -4.66 8.44
N ASP A 90 12.65 -4.87 8.80
CA ASP A 90 11.87 -5.98 8.26
C ASP A 90 11.47 -5.71 6.80
N VAL A 91 11.12 -4.45 6.49
CA VAL A 91 10.83 -4.03 5.12
C VAL A 91 12.04 -4.29 4.24
N PHE A 92 13.23 -3.85 4.65
CA PHE A 92 14.48 -4.13 3.94
C PHE A 92 14.66 -5.62 3.61
N THR A 93 14.51 -6.48 4.62
CA THR A 93 14.68 -7.93 4.46
C THR A 93 13.64 -8.50 3.50
N SER A 94 12.38 -8.11 3.64
CA SER A 94 11.31 -8.54 2.76
C SER A 94 11.51 -8.07 1.32
N SER A 95 11.92 -6.82 1.12
CA SER A 95 12.20 -6.24 -0.19
C SER A 95 13.37 -6.94 -0.87
N TYR A 96 14.44 -7.22 -0.14
CA TYR A 96 15.61 -7.92 -0.68
C TYR A 96 15.22 -9.29 -1.26
N HIS A 97 14.46 -10.09 -0.51
CA HIS A 97 13.97 -11.38 -0.99
C HIS A 97 12.98 -11.22 -2.15
N TYR A 98 12.08 -10.24 -2.08
CA TYR A 98 11.10 -10.00 -3.13
C TYR A 98 11.75 -9.63 -4.47
N TYR A 99 12.74 -8.75 -4.46
CA TYR A 99 13.53 -8.39 -5.65
C TYR A 99 14.28 -9.60 -6.23
N GLY A 100 14.65 -10.58 -5.40
CA GLY A 100 15.25 -11.82 -5.85
C GLY A 100 14.26 -12.79 -6.53
N MET A 101 12.98 -12.70 -6.18
CA MET A 101 11.91 -13.58 -6.68
C MET A 101 11.14 -12.99 -7.86
N ALA A 102 10.91 -11.68 -7.86
CA ALA A 102 10.09 -11.00 -8.85
C ALA A 102 10.83 -10.88 -10.19
N SER A 103 10.32 -11.55 -11.22
CA SER A 103 10.97 -11.63 -12.54
C SER A 103 11.05 -10.30 -13.29
N TYR A 104 10.20 -9.33 -12.93
CA TYR A 104 10.13 -8.00 -13.54
C TYR A 104 10.97 -6.95 -12.80
N LEU A 105 11.62 -7.31 -11.69
CA LEU A 105 12.51 -6.44 -10.95
C LEU A 105 13.97 -6.74 -11.27
N VAL A 106 14.81 -5.71 -11.17
CA VAL A 106 16.26 -5.88 -11.23
C VAL A 106 16.69 -6.67 -10.01
N LYS A 107 17.50 -7.72 -10.20
CA LYS A 107 18.02 -8.52 -9.08
C LYS A 107 18.71 -7.63 -8.04
N PRO A 108 18.54 -7.92 -6.74
CA PRO A 108 18.96 -7.02 -5.67
C PRO A 108 20.48 -6.85 -5.59
N GLY A 109 21.26 -7.86 -6.04
CA GLY A 109 22.70 -7.91 -5.88
C GLY A 109 23.07 -8.49 -4.51
N THR A 110 24.17 -8.02 -3.92
CA THR A 110 24.53 -8.38 -2.55
C THR A 110 23.67 -7.62 -1.53
N PRO A 111 23.54 -8.10 -0.28
CA PRO A 111 22.79 -7.39 0.76
C PRO A 111 23.32 -5.97 1.03
N ASP A 112 24.64 -5.78 1.00
CA ASP A 112 25.25 -4.47 1.26
C ASP A 112 24.96 -3.48 0.13
N GLU A 113 25.06 -3.92 -1.14
CA GLU A 113 24.67 -3.09 -2.29
C GLU A 113 23.18 -2.73 -2.26
N PHE A 114 22.33 -3.67 -1.84
CA PHE A 114 20.90 -3.42 -1.70
C PHE A 114 20.61 -2.47 -0.54
N MET A 115 21.37 -2.55 0.57
CA MET A 115 21.26 -1.64 1.71
C MET A 115 21.56 -0.19 1.31
N GLU A 116 22.64 0.03 0.58
CA GLU A 116 22.98 1.37 0.08
C GLU A 116 21.85 1.92 -0.82
N LYS A 117 21.35 1.10 -1.76
CA LYS A 117 20.21 1.49 -2.62
C LYS A 117 18.93 1.75 -1.82
N PHE A 118 18.69 0.97 -0.78
CA PHE A 118 17.54 1.11 0.09
C PHE A 118 17.60 2.45 0.84
N LEU A 119 18.74 2.75 1.47
CA LEU A 119 18.95 3.94 2.29
C LEU A 119 19.09 5.24 1.49
N ASP A 120 19.56 5.20 0.24
CA ASP A 120 19.68 6.37 -0.65
C ASP A 120 18.30 6.99 -1.01
N GLY A 121 17.20 6.43 -0.51
CA GLY A 121 15.85 6.98 -0.67
C GLY A 121 15.32 6.91 -2.12
N LYS A 122 16.10 6.31 -3.02
CA LYS A 122 15.69 6.00 -4.40
C LYS A 122 14.86 4.72 -4.48
N SER A 123 14.90 3.88 -3.45
CA SER A 123 13.97 2.76 -3.32
C SER A 123 12.57 3.29 -2.96
N MET A 124 11.54 2.79 -3.65
CA MET A 124 10.14 3.15 -3.39
C MET A 124 9.76 2.84 -1.93
N ASP A 125 10.34 1.78 -1.39
CA ASP A 125 10.09 1.22 -0.08
C ASP A 125 10.54 2.17 1.04
N PHE A 126 11.81 2.57 1.03
CA PHE A 126 12.35 3.45 2.07
C PHE A 126 11.84 4.88 1.95
N SER A 127 11.64 5.38 0.72
CA SER A 127 11.05 6.70 0.49
C SER A 127 9.64 6.80 1.08
N SER A 128 8.83 5.75 0.93
CA SER A 128 7.49 5.67 1.52
C SER A 128 7.51 5.69 3.05
N ILE A 129 8.47 4.99 3.65
CA ILE A 129 8.64 4.99 5.10
C ILE A 129 9.02 6.38 5.61
N LEU A 130 10.03 7.00 4.98
CA LEU A 130 10.48 8.35 5.33
C LEU A 130 9.36 9.38 5.18
N HIS A 131 8.58 9.31 4.09
CA HIS A 131 7.49 10.24 3.84
C HIS A 131 6.44 10.20 4.94
N PHE A 132 6.09 9.00 5.43
CA PHE A 132 5.16 8.88 6.54
C PHE A 132 5.76 9.33 7.87
N ILE A 133 7.02 9.00 8.17
CA ILE A 133 7.66 9.50 9.39
C ILE A 133 7.59 11.02 9.39
N ARG A 134 7.93 11.66 8.26
CA ARG A 134 7.79 13.12 8.08
C ARG A 134 6.35 13.60 8.21
N ALA A 135 5.38 12.91 7.61
CA ALA A 135 3.97 13.29 7.73
C ALA A 135 3.44 13.19 9.17
N ASN A 136 3.88 12.21 9.96
CA ASN A 136 3.46 12.07 11.36
C ASN A 136 4.21 13.01 12.31
N VAL A 137 5.45 13.38 11.97
CA VAL A 137 6.25 14.35 12.74
C VAL A 137 5.84 15.80 12.42
N SER A 138 5.51 16.12 11.17
CA SER A 138 5.23 17.49 10.72
C SER A 138 3.76 17.91 10.78
N THR A 139 2.79 16.99 10.81
CA THR A 139 1.38 17.37 10.75
C THR A 139 0.48 16.52 11.62
N LYS A 140 -0.50 17.19 12.25
CA LYS A 140 -1.81 16.66 12.64
C LYS A 140 -2.56 16.14 11.40
N VAL A 141 -1.99 15.22 10.62
CA VAL A 141 -2.78 14.45 9.68
C VAL A 141 -3.76 13.68 10.56
N ARG A 142 -5.07 13.87 10.36
CA ARG A 142 -6.07 12.94 10.89
C ARG A 142 -5.87 11.61 10.17
N THR A 143 -4.82 10.87 10.52
CA THR A 143 -4.73 9.43 10.35
C THR A 143 -5.74 8.87 11.32
N GLU A 144 -7.01 8.80 10.88
CA GLU A 144 -8.09 8.33 11.77
C GLU A 144 -7.80 6.89 12.24
N HIS A 145 -7.08 6.10 11.44
CA HIS A 145 -6.51 4.81 11.85
C HIS A 145 -5.16 4.58 11.15
N ALA A 146 -4.06 4.61 11.89
CA ALA A 146 -2.78 4.05 11.46
C ALA A 146 -2.67 2.65 12.08
N CYS A 147 -2.51 1.61 11.25
CA CYS A 147 -2.26 0.26 11.73
C CYS A 147 -0.76 0.00 11.63
N PHE A 148 -0.11 -0.16 12.78
CA PHE A 148 1.28 -0.60 12.86
C PHE A 148 1.26 -2.13 12.98
N ILE A 149 1.94 -2.81 12.06
CA ILE A 149 2.12 -4.27 12.09
C ILE A 149 3.59 -4.56 12.35
#